data_AF-A0A2D5UER4-F1
#
_entry.id   AF-A0A2D5UER4-F1
#
_cell.length_a   1.000
_cell.length_b   1.000
_cell.length_c   1.000
_cell.angle_alpha   90.00
_cell.angle_beta   90.00
_cell.angle_gamma   90.00
#
_symmetry.space_group_name_H-M   'P 1'
#
loop_
_entity.id
_entity.type
_entity.pdbx_description
1 polymer ?
#
loop_
_entity_poly.entity_id
_entity_poly.type
_entity_poly.pdbx_seq_one_letter_code
_entity_poly.pdbx_strand_id
1 'polypeptide(L)'
;MGNPVYVSYLIDCNWHGFSPLKPSSVFADVGYTVGTPEKIRILEDINTALGLVERSLGGKCNWSILSHPDQRYLLYRDPFLDCWREAVRQGGELSLHPHEDIPREGSRIKETGYMRAVLEDLKNVMAREGLSPNSFRSGYFGRNDELPAVLAELGLAVDFSSAPGYKEPSVEADWVGAPPSGGFIRAGDAASYGPGDVDEAGVFMIPLGWDGAGGTFTENYLFNEAAELDTLLSVYAAIRRRAETEGAAVRSAPFS
;
A
#
# COMPACT_ATOMS: atom_id res chain seq x y z
N MET A 1 5.44 -19.46 24.04
CA MET A 1 5.75 -18.92 22.69
C MET A 1 4.67 -17.93 22.36
N GLY A 2 5.03 -16.65 22.16
CA GLY A 2 4.07 -15.58 21.82
C GLY A 2 3.40 -15.82 20.47
N ASN A 3 2.29 -15.14 20.20
CA ASN A 3 1.59 -15.31 18.93
C ASN A 3 2.42 -14.72 17.78
N PRO A 4 2.46 -15.37 16.61
CA PRO A 4 3.24 -14.88 15.48
C PRO A 4 2.64 -13.56 14.98
N VAL A 5 3.50 -12.54 14.82
CA VAL A 5 3.20 -11.33 14.03
C VAL A 5 3.64 -11.62 12.61
N TYR A 6 2.71 -11.57 11.66
CA TYR A 6 3.01 -11.64 10.24
C TYR A 6 3.23 -10.23 9.71
N VAL A 7 4.31 -10.03 8.98
CA VAL A 7 4.65 -8.74 8.34
C VAL A 7 4.79 -9.00 6.84
N SER A 8 4.13 -8.17 6.05
CA SER A 8 4.38 -8.07 4.61
C SER A 8 5.24 -6.83 4.35
N TYR A 9 6.30 -6.99 3.58
CA TYR A 9 7.16 -5.88 3.16
C TYR A 9 6.63 -5.32 1.85
N LEU A 10 6.46 -4.00 1.78
CA LEU A 10 5.96 -3.31 0.61
C LEU A 10 6.93 -2.17 0.25
N ILE A 11 7.30 -2.10 -1.02
CA ILE A 11 8.08 -1.00 -1.59
C ILE A 11 7.17 -0.15 -2.45
N ASP A 12 7.06 1.12 -2.09
CA ASP A 12 6.36 2.14 -2.86
C ASP A 12 7.30 2.66 -3.96
N CYS A 13 7.01 2.33 -5.22
CA CYS A 13 7.82 2.77 -6.35
C CYS A 13 7.40 4.17 -6.79
N ASN A 14 7.59 5.16 -5.90
CA ASN A 14 7.19 6.55 -6.10
C ASN A 14 8.38 7.50 -5.96
N TRP A 15 8.32 8.63 -6.67
CA TRP A 15 9.29 9.73 -6.55
C TRP A 15 8.53 11.03 -6.36
N HIS A 16 9.07 11.94 -5.53
CA HIS A 16 8.43 13.19 -5.14
C HIS A 16 7.91 14.07 -6.31
N GLY A 17 8.45 13.92 -7.52
CA GLY A 17 7.98 14.64 -8.71
C GLY A 17 6.68 14.09 -9.33
N PHE A 18 6.19 12.92 -8.91
CA PHE A 18 5.02 12.27 -9.52
C PHE A 18 3.70 12.51 -8.78
N SER A 19 3.72 13.05 -7.56
CA SER A 19 2.52 13.13 -6.72
C SER A 19 2.39 14.51 -6.05
N PRO A 20 1.76 15.48 -6.74
CA PRO A 20 1.84 16.90 -6.42
C PRO A 20 0.85 17.38 -5.33
N LEU A 21 0.11 16.47 -4.68
CA LEU A 21 -0.96 16.82 -3.74
C LEU A 21 -0.56 17.05 -2.28
N LYS A 22 0.73 17.16 -1.93
CA LYS A 22 1.14 17.49 -0.55
C LYS A 22 1.64 18.93 -0.36
N PRO A 23 0.75 19.94 -0.27
CA PRO A 23 1.12 21.27 0.23
C PRO A 23 1.24 21.35 1.77
N SER A 24 0.80 20.35 2.54
CA SER A 24 0.70 20.43 4.02
C SER A 24 1.60 19.49 4.82
N SER A 25 2.35 18.60 4.17
CA SER A 25 3.26 17.69 4.88
C SER A 25 4.63 18.34 5.09
N VAL A 26 5.47 17.73 5.94
CA VAL A 26 6.94 17.93 5.98
C VAL A 26 7.66 17.90 4.59
N PHE A 27 6.96 17.58 3.51
CA PHE A 27 7.41 17.62 2.11
C PHE A 27 6.93 18.86 1.32
N ALA A 28 6.22 19.80 1.94
CA ALA A 28 5.64 20.98 1.29
C ALA A 28 6.68 21.90 0.62
N ASP A 29 7.89 21.99 1.19
CA ASP A 29 8.99 22.79 0.63
C ASP A 29 9.65 22.14 -0.60
N VAL A 30 9.30 20.89 -0.91
CA VAL A 30 9.84 20.12 -2.05
C VAL A 30 8.83 20.01 -3.21
N GLY A 31 7.56 20.29 -2.94
CA GLY A 31 6.40 19.86 -3.75
C GLY A 31 6.16 20.54 -5.10
N TYR A 32 7.04 21.43 -5.57
CA TYR A 32 6.88 22.06 -6.89
C TYR A 32 8.17 22.32 -7.66
N THR A 33 9.34 21.99 -7.10
CA THR A 33 10.64 22.44 -7.64
C THR A 33 11.48 21.34 -8.25
N VAL A 34 11.16 20.07 -7.97
CA VAL A 34 11.92 18.92 -8.48
C VAL A 34 11.10 18.29 -9.60
N GLY A 35 11.49 18.56 -10.85
CA GLY A 35 10.91 17.86 -12.01
C GLY A 35 11.05 16.34 -11.86
N THR A 36 10.25 15.58 -12.63
CA THR A 36 10.38 14.12 -12.69
C THR A 36 11.86 13.73 -12.81
N PRO A 37 12.40 12.87 -11.93
CA PRO A 37 13.78 12.41 -12.04
C PRO A 37 14.03 11.82 -13.44
N GLU A 38 15.24 11.98 -13.96
CA GLU A 38 15.59 11.39 -15.24
C GLU A 38 15.34 9.87 -15.20
N LYS A 39 14.78 9.31 -16.28
CA LYS A 39 14.43 7.88 -16.34
C LYS A 39 15.59 6.95 -15.95
N ILE A 40 16.82 7.35 -16.27
CA ILE A 40 18.06 6.61 -15.92
C ILE A 40 18.20 6.50 -14.40
N ARG A 41 18.00 7.60 -13.66
CA ARG A 41 18.07 7.60 -12.20
C ARG A 41 16.98 6.73 -11.58
N ILE A 42 15.74 6.83 -12.08
CA ILE A 42 14.62 5.99 -11.62
C ILE A 42 14.98 4.51 -11.80
N LEU A 43 15.55 4.15 -12.95
CA LEU A 43 15.96 2.79 -13.25
C LEU A 43 17.10 2.31 -12.32
N GLU A 44 18.09 3.15 -12.03
CA GLU A 44 19.18 2.86 -11.09
C GLU A 44 18.65 2.64 -9.66
N ASP A 45 17.73 3.48 -9.21
CA ASP A 45 17.08 3.36 -7.90
C ASP A 45 16.32 2.03 -7.78
N ILE A 46 15.52 1.68 -8.80
CA ILE A 46 14.77 0.40 -8.83
C ILE A 46 15.73 -0.80 -8.82
N ASN A 47 16.79 -0.79 -9.64
CA ASN A 47 17.76 -1.88 -9.66
C ASN A 47 18.51 -2.02 -8.32
N THR A 48 18.81 -0.90 -7.68
CA THR A 48 19.42 -0.89 -6.33
C THR A 48 18.46 -1.50 -5.32
N ALA A 49 17.19 -1.12 -5.35
CA ALA A 49 16.16 -1.66 -4.47
C ALA A 49 15.97 -3.17 -4.69
N LEU A 50 15.91 -3.64 -5.95
CA LEU A 50 15.81 -5.07 -6.28
C LEU A 50 16.96 -5.85 -5.66
N GLY A 51 18.20 -5.39 -5.82
CA GLY A 51 19.36 -6.03 -5.21
C GLY A 51 19.33 -6.04 -3.68
N LEU A 52 18.80 -4.98 -3.05
CA LEU A 52 18.65 -4.92 -1.58
C LEU A 52 17.59 -5.90 -1.07
N VAL A 53 16.45 -5.99 -1.75
CA VAL A 53 15.36 -6.92 -1.42
C VAL A 53 15.81 -8.37 -1.62
N GLU A 54 16.50 -8.67 -2.71
CA GLU A 54 17.03 -10.01 -2.95
C GLU A 54 17.93 -10.46 -1.80
N ARG A 55 18.88 -9.60 -1.39
CA ARG A 55 19.82 -9.92 -0.30
C ARG A 55 19.17 -9.99 1.07
N SER A 56 18.19 -9.14 1.35
CA SER A 56 17.65 -8.96 2.71
C SER A 56 16.41 -9.80 2.97
N LEU A 57 15.58 -10.00 1.94
CA LEU A 57 14.27 -10.65 2.03
C LEU A 57 14.18 -11.89 1.12
N GLY A 58 15.27 -12.27 0.43
CA GLY A 58 15.23 -13.35 -0.54
C GLY A 58 14.28 -13.05 -1.70
N GLY A 59 14.14 -11.77 -2.07
CA GLY A 59 13.25 -11.31 -3.14
C GLY A 59 11.79 -11.12 -2.73
N LYS A 60 11.41 -11.55 -1.51
CA LYS A 60 10.01 -11.55 -1.06
C LYS A 60 9.58 -10.18 -0.55
N CYS A 61 9.02 -9.37 -1.44
CA CYS A 61 8.26 -8.18 -1.08
C CYS A 61 7.17 -7.90 -2.12
N ASN A 62 6.25 -7.00 -1.77
CA ASN A 62 5.27 -6.46 -2.69
C ASN A 62 5.80 -5.14 -3.30
N TRP A 63 5.82 -5.05 -4.62
CA TRP A 63 6.23 -3.85 -5.37
C TRP A 63 4.99 -3.09 -5.81
N SER A 64 4.73 -1.95 -5.18
CA SER A 64 3.59 -1.07 -5.51
C SER A 64 3.99 -0.12 -6.63
N ILE A 65 3.54 -0.43 -7.85
CA ILE A 65 3.94 0.27 -9.07
C ILE A 65 3.09 1.52 -9.25
N LEU A 66 3.72 2.68 -9.08
CA LEU A 66 3.05 3.97 -9.22
C LEU A 66 2.46 4.16 -10.63
N SER A 67 1.23 4.65 -10.68
CA SER A 67 0.69 5.37 -11.83
C SER A 67 0.13 6.72 -11.40
N HIS A 68 0.20 7.72 -12.26
CA HIS A 68 -0.37 9.05 -12.03
C HIS A 68 -0.99 9.58 -13.33
N PRO A 69 -2.08 10.37 -13.34
CA PRO A 69 -2.69 10.93 -14.56
C PRO A 69 -1.72 11.43 -15.62
N ASP A 70 -0.75 12.25 -15.22
CA ASP A 70 0.20 12.87 -16.16
C ASP A 70 1.26 11.89 -16.69
N GLN A 71 1.54 10.81 -15.96
CA GLN A 71 2.64 9.88 -16.24
C GLN A 71 2.18 8.41 -16.11
N ARG A 72 0.92 8.16 -16.50
CA ARG A 72 0.14 6.93 -16.32
C ARG A 72 0.95 5.67 -16.58
N TYR A 73 1.65 5.65 -17.70
CA TYR A 73 2.31 4.47 -18.22
C TYR A 73 3.83 4.52 -18.08
N LEU A 74 4.40 5.47 -17.34
CA LEU A 74 5.86 5.61 -17.28
C LEU A 74 6.51 4.32 -16.77
N LEU A 75 6.05 3.80 -15.64
CA LEU A 75 6.56 2.57 -15.03
C LEU A 75 5.94 1.30 -15.64
N TYR A 76 5.00 1.43 -16.57
CA TYR A 76 4.30 0.32 -17.25
C TYR A 76 4.82 0.12 -18.68
N ARG A 77 6.06 0.56 -18.95
CA ARG A 77 6.73 0.48 -20.25
C ARG A 77 8.21 0.17 -20.05
N ASP A 78 8.85 -0.31 -21.10
CA ASP A 78 10.30 -0.48 -21.11
C ASP A 78 11.02 0.86 -20.83
N PRO A 79 12.14 0.82 -20.07
CA PRO A 79 12.83 -0.37 -19.55
C PRO A 79 12.28 -0.91 -18.21
N PHE A 80 11.26 -0.28 -17.62
CA PHE A 80 10.81 -0.61 -16.27
C PHE A 80 10.08 -1.95 -16.17
N LEU A 81 9.46 -2.42 -17.26
CA LEU A 81 8.84 -3.74 -17.31
C LEU A 81 9.86 -4.86 -17.05
N ASP A 82 11.11 -4.70 -17.48
CA ASP A 82 12.17 -5.67 -17.18
C ASP A 82 12.48 -5.74 -15.69
N CYS A 83 12.43 -4.61 -14.98
CA CYS A 83 12.56 -4.60 -13.53
C CYS A 83 11.44 -5.36 -12.83
N TRP A 84 10.21 -5.27 -13.32
CA TRP A 84 9.07 -5.99 -12.72
C TRP A 84 9.11 -7.48 -13.02
N ARG A 85 9.57 -7.88 -14.21
CA ARG A 85 9.87 -9.29 -14.52
C ARG A 85 10.93 -9.83 -13.57
N GLU A 86 11.99 -9.07 -13.34
CA GLU A 86 13.05 -9.42 -12.40
C GLU A 86 12.55 -9.53 -10.96
N ALA A 87 11.72 -8.57 -10.51
CA ALA A 87 11.08 -8.61 -9.20
C ALA A 87 10.29 -9.91 -8.98
N VAL A 88 9.46 -10.29 -9.96
CA VAL A 88 8.68 -11.54 -9.93
C VAL A 88 9.61 -12.75 -9.95
N ARG A 89 10.67 -12.74 -10.77
CA ARG A 89 11.66 -13.83 -10.83
C ARG A 89 12.36 -14.06 -9.49
N GLN A 90 12.62 -12.99 -8.73
CA GLN A 90 13.21 -13.05 -7.39
C GLN A 90 12.22 -13.56 -6.32
N GLY A 91 10.93 -13.66 -6.64
CA GLY A 91 9.89 -14.10 -5.71
C GLY A 91 9.08 -12.96 -5.08
N GLY A 92 9.17 -11.75 -5.65
CA GLY A 92 8.31 -10.63 -5.30
C GLY A 92 6.93 -10.72 -5.95
N GLU A 93 6.01 -9.91 -5.43
CA GLU A 93 4.66 -9.73 -5.98
C GLU A 93 4.46 -8.30 -6.44
N LEU A 94 3.51 -8.07 -7.35
CA LEU A 94 3.24 -6.74 -7.91
C LEU A 94 1.88 -6.23 -7.44
N SER A 95 1.84 -4.98 -7.00
CA SER A 95 0.64 -4.23 -6.64
C SER A 95 0.45 -3.05 -7.58
N LEU A 96 -0.80 -2.77 -7.93
CA LEU A 96 -1.17 -1.54 -8.62
C LEU A 96 -1.27 -0.40 -7.61
N HIS A 97 -0.54 0.70 -7.88
CA HIS A 97 -0.50 1.86 -7.00
C HIS A 97 -0.87 3.17 -7.72
N PRO A 98 -2.13 3.34 -8.13
CA PRO A 98 -2.57 4.59 -8.75
C PRO A 98 -2.68 5.72 -7.71
N HIS A 99 -1.98 6.82 -7.98
CA HIS A 99 -2.20 8.13 -7.39
C HIS A 99 -3.11 8.91 -8.34
N GLU A 100 -4.41 8.93 -8.07
CA GLU A 100 -5.40 9.68 -8.86
C GLU A 100 -5.63 11.08 -8.30
N ASP A 101 -4.52 11.70 -7.94
CA ASP A 101 -4.40 12.90 -7.14
C ASP A 101 -4.04 14.07 -8.05
N ILE A 102 -5.05 14.87 -8.45
CA ILE A 102 -4.84 15.93 -9.43
C ILE A 102 -4.53 17.24 -8.70
N PRO A 103 -3.39 17.89 -8.99
CA PRO A 103 -3.00 19.11 -8.30
C PRO A 103 -4.08 20.20 -8.42
N ARG A 104 -4.48 20.74 -7.26
CA ARG A 104 -5.55 21.76 -7.11
C ARG A 104 -6.98 21.29 -7.40
N GLU A 105 -7.16 20.07 -7.86
CA GLU A 105 -8.47 19.47 -8.13
C GLU A 105 -8.86 18.42 -7.10
N GLY A 106 -7.89 17.86 -6.36
CA GLY A 106 -8.11 16.88 -5.31
C GLY A 106 -7.95 15.44 -5.79
N SER A 107 -8.40 14.49 -4.98
CA SER A 107 -8.27 13.06 -5.28
C SER A 107 -9.53 12.51 -5.96
N ARG A 108 -9.34 11.68 -7.00
CA ARG A 108 -10.42 10.96 -7.68
C ARG A 108 -10.67 9.57 -7.12
N ILE A 109 -10.03 9.21 -6.00
CA ILE A 109 -10.14 7.87 -5.39
C ILE A 109 -11.59 7.47 -5.07
N LYS A 110 -12.46 8.44 -4.75
CA LYS A 110 -13.89 8.23 -4.48
C LYS A 110 -14.73 7.95 -5.73
N GLU A 111 -14.20 8.19 -6.93
CA GLU A 111 -14.90 7.92 -8.18
C GLU A 111 -14.76 6.44 -8.58
N THR A 112 -15.58 5.56 -8.00
CA THR A 112 -15.47 4.09 -8.19
C THR A 112 -15.43 3.65 -9.66
N GLY A 113 -16.27 4.24 -10.52
CA GLY A 113 -16.28 3.93 -11.96
C GLY A 113 -15.00 4.35 -12.68
N TYR A 114 -14.40 5.47 -12.27
CA TYR A 114 -13.12 5.92 -12.79
C TYR A 114 -11.99 5.01 -12.32
N MET A 115 -11.93 4.71 -11.02
CA MET A 115 -10.93 3.82 -10.45
C MET A 115 -10.96 2.43 -11.09
N ARG A 116 -12.16 1.88 -11.34
CA ARG A 116 -12.32 0.63 -12.10
C ARG A 116 -11.65 0.71 -13.47
N ALA A 117 -11.96 1.75 -14.26
CA ALA A 117 -11.40 1.90 -15.60
C ALA A 117 -9.88 2.02 -15.57
N VAL A 118 -9.31 2.76 -14.60
CA VAL A 118 -7.86 2.85 -14.40
C VAL A 118 -7.26 1.49 -14.06
N LEU A 119 -7.82 0.77 -13.08
CA LEU A 119 -7.29 -0.52 -12.66
C LEU A 119 -7.39 -1.59 -13.75
N GLU A 120 -8.50 -1.63 -14.48
CA GLU A 120 -8.68 -2.52 -15.65
C GLU A 120 -7.62 -2.24 -16.72
N ASP A 121 -7.39 -0.97 -17.06
CA ASP A 121 -6.39 -0.59 -18.05
C ASP A 121 -4.97 -0.98 -17.61
N LEU A 122 -4.58 -0.66 -16.37
CA LEU A 122 -3.25 -1.03 -15.84
C LEU A 122 -3.05 -2.55 -15.78
N LYS A 123 -4.07 -3.32 -15.36
CA LYS A 123 -4.02 -4.79 -15.41
C LYS A 123 -3.85 -5.29 -16.83
N ASN A 124 -4.58 -4.72 -17.79
CA ASN A 124 -4.48 -5.12 -19.20
C ASN A 124 -3.10 -4.82 -19.79
N VAL A 125 -2.48 -3.70 -19.43
CA VAL A 125 -1.10 -3.38 -19.84
C VAL A 125 -0.13 -4.42 -19.28
N MET A 126 -0.20 -4.71 -17.98
CA MET A 126 0.69 -5.69 -17.34
C MET A 126 0.50 -7.11 -17.90
N ALA A 127 -0.75 -7.51 -18.14
CA ALA A 127 -1.09 -8.84 -18.67
C ALA A 127 -0.51 -9.08 -20.08
N ARG A 128 -0.50 -8.05 -20.94
CA ARG A 128 0.13 -8.13 -22.27
C ARG A 128 1.63 -8.41 -22.20
N GLU A 129 2.25 -8.03 -21.10
CA GLU A 129 3.68 -8.18 -20.84
C GLU A 129 4.00 -9.46 -20.04
N GLY A 130 3.00 -10.31 -19.80
CA GLY A 130 3.13 -11.55 -19.03
C GLY A 130 3.20 -11.35 -17.51
N LEU A 131 2.85 -10.17 -17.01
CA LEU A 131 2.85 -9.83 -15.59
C LEU A 131 1.41 -9.87 -15.03
N SER A 132 1.27 -10.32 -13.78
CA SER A 132 -0.04 -10.51 -13.15
C SER A 132 -0.07 -9.86 -11.75
N PRO A 133 -0.34 -8.55 -11.65
CA PRO A 133 -0.50 -7.91 -10.34
C PRO A 133 -1.73 -8.50 -9.61
N ASN A 134 -1.54 -8.79 -8.32
CA ASN A 134 -2.51 -9.50 -7.47
C ASN A 134 -3.05 -8.62 -6.32
N SER A 135 -2.55 -7.39 -6.21
CA SER A 135 -2.77 -6.54 -5.06
C SER A 135 -2.88 -5.07 -5.46
N PHE A 136 -3.37 -4.28 -4.51
CA PHE A 136 -3.64 -2.86 -4.69
C PHE A 136 -3.13 -2.06 -3.49
N ARG A 137 -2.75 -0.80 -3.76
CA ARG A 137 -2.50 0.23 -2.76
C ARG A 137 -3.01 1.56 -3.30
N SER A 138 -3.83 2.29 -2.56
CA SER A 138 -4.26 3.62 -2.99
C SER A 138 -3.16 4.67 -2.79
N GLY A 139 -3.11 5.65 -3.68
CA GLY A 139 -2.34 6.87 -3.46
C GLY A 139 -2.75 7.54 -2.15
N TYR A 140 -1.75 7.97 -1.36
CA TYR A 140 -1.92 8.63 -0.07
C TYR A 140 -2.91 7.99 0.91
N PHE A 141 -3.09 6.66 0.84
CA PHE A 141 -4.05 5.95 1.68
C PHE A 141 -5.49 6.43 1.46
N GLY A 142 -5.81 6.97 0.28
CA GLY A 142 -7.17 7.36 -0.08
C GLY A 142 -8.12 6.18 0.10
N ARG A 143 -9.27 6.43 0.72
CA ARG A 143 -10.24 5.39 1.07
C ARG A 143 -11.45 5.48 0.16
N ASN A 144 -11.84 4.37 -0.45
CA ASN A 144 -13.13 4.24 -1.14
C ASN A 144 -13.79 2.93 -0.67
N ASP A 145 -14.97 3.06 -0.05
CA ASP A 145 -15.68 1.94 0.56
C ASP A 145 -16.29 0.96 -0.48
N GLU A 146 -16.48 1.40 -1.72
CA GLU A 146 -16.97 0.54 -2.81
C GLU A 146 -15.83 -0.17 -3.55
N LEU A 147 -14.59 0.34 -3.41
CA LEU A 147 -13.43 -0.15 -4.16
C LEU A 147 -13.09 -1.63 -3.88
N PRO A 148 -13.22 -2.18 -2.65
CA PRO A 148 -12.96 -3.60 -2.41
C PRO A 148 -13.76 -4.55 -3.30
N ALA A 149 -15.00 -4.21 -3.67
CA ALA A 149 -15.78 -5.01 -4.61
C ALA A 149 -15.16 -5.01 -6.02
N VAL A 150 -14.72 -3.83 -6.47
CA VAL A 150 -14.01 -3.68 -7.76
C VAL A 150 -12.71 -4.49 -7.74
N LEU A 151 -11.92 -4.39 -6.67
CA LEU A 151 -10.66 -5.13 -6.52
C LEU A 151 -10.90 -6.64 -6.61
N ALA A 152 -11.91 -7.17 -5.91
CA ALA A 152 -12.27 -8.60 -5.95
C ALA A 152 -12.65 -9.05 -7.37
N GLU A 153 -13.50 -8.29 -8.07
CA GLU A 153 -13.90 -8.59 -9.45
C GLU A 153 -12.72 -8.60 -10.43
N LEU A 154 -11.75 -7.72 -10.20
CA LEU A 154 -10.52 -7.66 -10.99
C LEU A 154 -9.47 -8.69 -10.55
N GLY A 155 -9.75 -9.53 -9.55
CA GLY A 155 -8.79 -10.51 -9.03
C GLY A 155 -7.58 -9.87 -8.33
N LEU A 156 -7.77 -8.68 -7.74
CA LEU A 156 -6.81 -8.04 -6.84
C LEU A 156 -7.21 -8.44 -5.40
N ALA A 157 -6.60 -9.51 -4.90
CA ALA A 157 -7.02 -10.19 -3.69
C ALA A 157 -6.52 -9.52 -2.39
N VAL A 158 -5.54 -8.61 -2.48
CA VAL A 158 -4.94 -7.96 -1.31
C VAL A 158 -4.96 -6.44 -1.46
N ASP A 159 -5.31 -5.73 -0.39
CA ASP A 159 -5.31 -4.27 -0.32
C ASP A 159 -4.37 -3.78 0.81
N PHE A 160 -3.44 -2.89 0.47
CA PHE A 160 -2.47 -2.29 1.39
C PHE A 160 -2.80 -0.82 1.74
N SER A 161 -4.02 -0.37 1.47
CA SER A 161 -4.40 1.05 1.60
C SER A 161 -4.67 1.50 3.04
N SER A 162 -4.97 0.57 3.95
CA SER A 162 -5.39 0.94 5.31
C SER A 162 -4.26 1.55 6.13
N ALA A 163 -4.52 2.73 6.71
CA ALA A 163 -3.63 3.39 7.66
C ALA A 163 -4.38 3.69 8.99
N PRO A 164 -4.56 2.69 9.88
CA PRO A 164 -5.36 2.83 11.10
C PRO A 164 -5.04 4.08 11.92
N GLY A 165 -6.06 4.86 12.28
CA GLY A 165 -5.89 6.11 13.06
C GLY A 165 -5.56 7.36 12.23
N TYR A 166 -5.25 7.21 10.95
CA TYR A 166 -4.94 8.31 10.05
C TYR A 166 -6.20 8.98 9.50
N LYS A 167 -6.16 10.31 9.39
CA LYS A 167 -7.19 11.10 8.72
C LYS A 167 -6.56 12.30 8.03
N GLU A 168 -6.77 12.40 6.73
CA GLU A 168 -6.33 13.53 5.91
C GLU A 168 -7.38 13.78 4.82
N PRO A 169 -8.30 14.73 5.05
CA PRO A 169 -9.39 15.01 4.10
C PRO A 169 -8.91 15.43 2.71
N SER A 170 -7.73 16.06 2.59
CA SER A 170 -7.22 16.56 1.31
C SER A 170 -6.92 15.47 0.28
N VAL A 171 -6.75 14.22 0.74
CA VAL A 171 -6.48 13.04 -0.09
C VAL A 171 -7.52 11.94 0.14
N GLU A 172 -8.69 12.30 0.67
CA GLU A 172 -9.81 11.38 0.89
C GLU A 172 -9.44 10.18 1.79
N ALA A 173 -8.48 10.36 2.70
CA ALA A 173 -8.07 9.34 3.66
C ALA A 173 -8.81 9.52 4.99
N ASP A 174 -9.61 8.51 5.39
CA ASP A 174 -10.23 8.45 6.72
C ASP A 174 -10.23 7.01 7.23
N TRP A 175 -9.28 6.72 8.09
CA TRP A 175 -9.04 5.41 8.71
C TRP A 175 -9.22 5.45 10.22
N VAL A 176 -9.93 6.47 10.74
CA VAL A 176 -10.29 6.53 12.15
C VAL A 176 -11.16 5.32 12.48
N GLY A 177 -10.73 4.55 13.48
CA GLY A 177 -11.41 3.32 13.90
C GLY A 177 -11.15 2.10 13.02
N ALA A 178 -10.33 2.21 11.96
CA ALA A 178 -9.87 1.03 11.24
C ALA A 178 -9.00 0.16 12.16
N PRO A 179 -9.13 -1.16 12.09
CA PRO A 179 -8.43 -2.04 13.02
C PRO A 179 -6.95 -2.20 12.66
N PRO A 180 -6.11 -2.56 13.65
CA PRO A 180 -4.66 -2.54 13.52
C PRO A 180 -4.06 -3.83 12.95
N SER A 181 -4.90 -4.79 12.54
CA SER A 181 -4.52 -6.15 12.13
C SER A 181 -5.28 -6.52 10.87
N GLY A 182 -4.65 -7.27 9.97
CA GLY A 182 -5.24 -7.64 8.68
C GLY A 182 -6.50 -8.49 8.79
N GLY A 183 -7.40 -8.34 7.82
CA GLY A 183 -8.70 -8.99 7.78
C GLY A 183 -9.34 -8.94 6.40
N PHE A 184 -10.39 -9.73 6.19
CA PHE A 184 -11.16 -9.70 4.94
C PHE A 184 -12.19 -8.57 4.96
N ILE A 185 -12.36 -7.95 3.80
CA ILE A 185 -13.49 -7.07 3.50
C ILE A 185 -14.37 -7.78 2.48
N ARG A 186 -15.64 -7.98 2.82
CA ARG A 186 -16.63 -8.54 1.90
C ARG A 186 -16.95 -7.55 0.80
N ALA A 187 -17.12 -8.06 -0.42
CA ALA A 187 -17.57 -7.27 -1.55
C ALA A 187 -18.94 -6.61 -1.23
N GLY A 188 -19.00 -5.28 -1.31
CA GLY A 188 -20.22 -4.50 -1.07
C GLY A 188 -20.52 -4.16 0.39
N ASP A 189 -19.65 -4.52 1.34
CA ASP A 189 -19.79 -4.15 2.75
C ASP A 189 -18.43 -3.75 3.35
N ALA A 190 -18.05 -2.48 3.22
CA ALA A 190 -16.82 -1.96 3.84
C ALA A 190 -16.83 -2.01 5.37
N ALA A 191 -17.99 -2.16 6.01
CA ALA A 191 -18.10 -2.30 7.46
C ALA A 191 -17.81 -3.74 7.91
N SER A 192 -17.77 -4.71 7.00
CA SER A 192 -17.49 -6.13 7.29
C SER A 192 -16.03 -6.43 7.64
N TYR A 193 -15.17 -5.41 7.79
CA TYR A 193 -13.78 -5.60 8.14
C TYR A 193 -13.65 -6.46 9.40
N GLY A 194 -13.03 -7.64 9.26
CA GLY A 194 -12.78 -8.50 10.40
C GLY A 194 -12.01 -9.77 10.05
N PRO A 195 -11.74 -10.62 11.06
CA PRO A 195 -11.27 -11.97 10.83
C PRO A 195 -12.39 -12.76 10.13
N GLY A 196 -12.35 -12.83 8.81
CA GLY A 196 -13.23 -13.67 7.99
C GLY A 196 -12.58 -15.01 7.67
N ASP A 197 -13.40 -16.01 7.33
CA ASP A 197 -12.90 -17.27 6.77
C ASP A 197 -12.34 -17.04 5.36
N VAL A 198 -11.29 -17.77 5.01
CA VAL A 198 -10.53 -17.68 3.72
C VAL A 198 -11.41 -17.96 2.49
N ASP A 199 -12.58 -18.59 2.70
CA ASP A 199 -13.54 -18.95 1.65
C ASP A 199 -14.48 -17.79 1.24
N GLU A 200 -14.35 -16.62 1.85
CA GLU A 200 -15.09 -15.43 1.44
C GLU A 200 -14.42 -14.79 0.21
N ALA A 201 -15.19 -14.55 -0.87
CA ALA A 201 -14.75 -13.91 -2.11
C ALA A 201 -14.40 -12.40 -1.95
N GLY A 202 -13.87 -12.01 -0.80
CA GLY A 202 -13.49 -10.65 -0.43
C GLY A 202 -12.03 -10.34 -0.69
N VAL A 203 -11.64 -9.12 -0.35
CA VAL A 203 -10.26 -8.63 -0.43
C VAL A 203 -9.64 -8.68 0.96
N PHE A 204 -8.44 -9.24 1.08
CA PHE A 204 -7.69 -9.25 2.33
C PHE A 204 -6.94 -7.93 2.50
N MET A 205 -7.35 -7.11 3.45
CA MET A 205 -6.70 -5.83 3.71
C MET A 205 -5.62 -5.96 4.77
N ILE A 206 -4.40 -5.53 4.44
CA ILE A 206 -3.25 -5.52 5.33
C ILE A 206 -2.96 -4.04 5.70
N PRO A 207 -3.18 -3.64 6.96
CA PRO A 207 -2.92 -2.26 7.37
C PRO A 207 -1.42 -1.97 7.46
N LEU A 208 -1.05 -0.72 7.21
CA LEU A 208 0.27 -0.20 7.55
C LEU A 208 0.50 -0.37 9.05
N GLY A 209 1.69 -0.86 9.42
CA GLY A 209 2.01 -1.13 10.82
C GLY A 209 1.86 0.13 11.67
N TRP A 210 1.01 0.07 12.70
CA TRP A 210 0.65 1.20 13.56
C TRP A 210 0.82 0.84 15.04
N ASP A 211 1.36 1.76 15.85
CA ASP A 211 1.60 1.54 17.28
C ASP A 211 0.32 1.59 18.15
N GLY A 212 -0.78 2.10 17.61
CA GLY A 212 -2.04 2.28 18.34
C GLY A 212 -2.24 3.69 18.91
N ALA A 213 -1.29 4.60 18.71
CA ALA A 213 -1.34 5.97 19.17
C ALA A 213 -1.46 6.94 17.98
N GLY A 214 -2.26 8.00 18.14
CA GLY A 214 -2.34 9.08 17.16
C GLY A 214 -2.61 8.64 15.72
N GLY A 215 -2.11 9.44 14.78
CA GLY A 215 -2.23 9.23 13.34
C GLY A 215 -1.08 9.89 12.57
N THR A 216 0.07 10.09 13.22
CA THR A 216 1.20 10.81 12.63
C THR A 216 2.20 9.83 12.03
N PHE A 217 2.43 9.87 10.71
CA PHE A 217 3.36 8.95 10.03
C PHE A 217 4.80 8.98 10.55
N THR A 218 5.27 10.12 11.03
CA THR A 218 6.64 10.30 11.53
C THR A 218 6.86 9.68 12.92
N GLU A 219 5.79 9.28 13.62
CA GLU A 219 5.82 8.86 15.02
C GLU A 219 5.18 7.48 15.25
N ASN A 220 4.06 7.21 14.56
CA ASN A 220 3.16 6.12 14.94
C ASN A 220 3.17 4.92 13.98
N TYR A 221 3.88 5.01 12.85
CA TYR A 221 3.80 4.00 11.77
C TYR A 221 5.14 3.41 11.38
N LEU A 222 5.11 2.17 10.88
CA LEU A 222 6.21 1.51 10.17
C LEU A 222 6.33 2.06 8.76
N PHE A 223 6.67 3.35 8.64
CA PHE A 223 6.83 4.04 7.37
C PHE A 223 8.16 4.78 7.31
N ASN A 224 9.14 4.14 6.66
CA ASN A 224 10.54 4.58 6.67
C ASN A 224 10.79 5.92 5.98
N GLU A 225 9.91 6.35 5.06
CA GLU A 225 10.04 7.66 4.41
C GLU A 225 9.77 8.83 5.36
N ALA A 226 9.05 8.58 6.46
CA ALA A 226 8.62 9.61 7.40
C ALA A 226 9.27 9.47 8.79
N ALA A 227 9.90 8.34 9.10
CA ALA A 227 10.34 8.03 10.45
C ALA A 227 11.78 7.51 10.51
N GLU A 228 12.49 7.92 11.55
CA GLU A 228 13.82 7.43 11.89
C GLU A 228 13.77 5.99 12.41
N LEU A 229 14.91 5.29 12.34
CA LEU A 229 15.00 3.87 12.73
C LEU A 229 14.52 3.61 14.17
N ASP A 230 14.89 4.46 15.13
CA ASP A 230 14.48 4.30 16.53
C ASP A 230 12.95 4.37 16.70
N THR A 231 12.29 5.25 15.95
CA THR A 231 10.84 5.33 15.90
C THR A 231 10.24 4.05 15.31
N LEU A 232 10.76 3.58 14.17
CA LEU A 232 10.29 2.34 13.53
C LEU A 232 10.41 1.14 14.49
N LEU A 233 11.51 1.04 15.23
CA LEU A 233 11.73 0.00 16.24
C LEU A 233 10.74 0.10 17.41
N SER A 234 10.45 1.32 17.87
CA SER A 234 9.45 1.56 18.92
C SER A 234 8.04 1.14 18.49
N VAL A 235 7.62 1.54 17.28
CA VAL A 235 6.34 1.16 16.68
C VAL A 235 6.26 -0.36 16.52
N TYR A 236 7.32 -0.99 16.00
CA TYR A 236 7.37 -2.45 15.87
C TYR A 236 7.24 -3.16 17.22
N ALA A 237 7.89 -2.64 18.26
CA ALA A 237 7.77 -3.18 19.61
C ALA A 237 6.33 -3.06 20.16
N ALA A 238 5.63 -1.97 19.85
CA ALA A 238 4.22 -1.79 20.22
C ALA A 238 3.31 -2.81 19.50
N ILE A 239 3.50 -3.02 18.20
CA ILE A 239 2.77 -4.03 17.41
C ILE A 239 2.96 -5.42 18.01
N ARG A 240 4.22 -5.78 18.35
CA ARG A 240 4.52 -7.06 18.99
C ARG A 240 3.83 -7.24 20.34
N ARG A 241 3.90 -6.23 21.22
CA ARG A 241 3.21 -6.27 22.52
C ARG A 241 1.70 -6.44 22.36
N ARG A 242 1.10 -5.77 21.37
CA ARG A 242 -0.32 -5.89 21.05
C ARG A 242 -0.67 -7.33 20.65
N ALA A 243 0.08 -7.94 19.72
CA ALA A 243 -0.15 -9.32 19.30
C ALA A 243 0.04 -10.37 20.42
N GLU A 244 1.00 -10.13 21.32
CA GLU A 244 1.20 -10.96 22.51
C GLU A 244 0.00 -10.88 23.47
N THR A 245 -0.56 -9.68 23.66
CA THR A 245 -1.72 -9.44 24.52
C THR A 245 -3.01 -10.01 23.93
N GLU A 246 -3.30 -9.73 22.66
CA GLU A 246 -4.54 -10.13 22.00
C GLU A 246 -4.67 -11.65 21.90
N GLY A 247 -3.64 -12.36 21.48
CA GLY A 247 -3.73 -13.82 21.45
C GLY A 247 -3.47 -14.49 22.82
N ALA A 248 -3.11 -13.74 23.88
CA ALA A 248 -3.27 -14.22 25.25
C ALA A 248 -4.74 -14.13 25.71
N ALA A 249 -5.46 -13.08 25.31
CA ALA A 249 -6.89 -12.93 25.58
C ALA A 249 -7.73 -14.03 24.91
N VAL A 250 -7.43 -14.39 23.65
CA VAL A 250 -8.09 -15.51 22.93
C VAL A 250 -7.88 -16.85 23.63
N ARG A 251 -6.72 -17.08 24.25
CA ARG A 251 -6.44 -18.32 25.03
C ARG A 251 -7.11 -18.35 26.40
N SER A 252 -7.59 -17.22 26.89
CA SER A 252 -8.23 -17.07 28.21
C SER A 252 -9.77 -17.11 28.16
N ALA A 253 -10.37 -17.03 26.96
CA ALA A 253 -11.78 -17.33 26.79
C ALA A 253 -11.99 -18.84 26.92
N PRO A 254 -12.79 -19.33 27.89
CA PRO A 254 -13.08 -20.75 27.98
C PRO A 254 -13.84 -21.14 26.72
N PHE A 255 -13.36 -22.17 26.03
CA PHE A 255 -14.26 -22.99 25.23
C PHE A 255 -15.28 -23.59 26.20
N SER A 256 -16.47 -23.00 26.24
CA SER A 256 -17.67 -23.54 26.88
C SER A 256 -18.69 -23.89 25.81
#